data_AF-A0A955CJQ0-F1
#
_entry.id   AF-A0A955CJQ0-F1
#
_cell.length_a   1.000
_cell.length_b   1.000
_cell.length_c   1.000
_cell.angle_alpha   90.00
_cell.angle_beta   90.00
_cell.angle_gamma   90.00
#
_symmetry.space_group_name_H-M   'P 1'
#
loop_
_entity.id
_entity.type
_entity.pdbx_description
1 polymer ?
#
loop_
_entity_poly.entity_id
_entity_poly.type
_entity_poly.pdbx_seq_one_letter_code
_entity_poly.pdbx_strand_id
1 'polypeptide(L)'
;MSLIQRFRRWFRQPDVHSRDLFSFLQDACPDYVESLESRVMLAGNVQAVLTSGGDLRITGDNASNHIVLGQSVNGDLAIRALSNTTVNGDAFITFTGFRTVPDDLLISMRGGDDLVEIIDIQVEGSMRVNLGLGDDTLGARWLVVQDNASIVGGTGDDLISFVGTAFHRNFRLSAGAGDDAVYFADTNLVAGNTTILAGSGDDAGIFVGGTHEGRVSVNTGSGFDGLYVGTMSLPATTTTRFVLGSGDDIAALTSTSQPVAGRLIGSGGADFVAVGPGATFGMTTASVETLQLNEPLANTTTVIVVVVMQERYVSRGGSPSVVL
;
A
#
# COMPACT_ATOMS: atom_id res chain seq x y z
N MET A 1 -31.73 -32.21 -60.00
CA MET A 1 -31.68 -31.79 -61.42
C MET A 1 -32.12 -30.35 -61.50
N SER A 2 -31.50 -29.41 -62.19
CA SER A 2 -30.11 -29.10 -62.55
C SER A 2 -30.16 -27.65 -63.01
N LEU A 3 -29.03 -26.94 -62.91
CA LEU A 3 -28.76 -25.69 -63.59
C LEU A 3 -29.32 -25.66 -65.03
N ILE A 4 -29.68 -24.45 -65.46
CA ILE A 4 -29.75 -24.01 -66.87
C ILE A 4 -30.97 -24.54 -67.62
N GLN A 5 -32.00 -23.69 -67.76
CA GLN A 5 -32.63 -23.48 -69.07
C GLN A 5 -33.44 -22.16 -69.15
N ARG A 6 -32.80 -21.18 -69.80
CA ARG A 6 -33.36 -20.37 -70.90
C ARG A 6 -34.42 -19.33 -70.57
N PHE A 7 -33.95 -18.14 -70.18
CA PHE A 7 -34.58 -16.89 -70.67
C PHE A 7 -33.73 -16.31 -71.80
N ARG A 8 -34.01 -16.81 -73.02
CA ARG A 8 -33.70 -16.15 -74.29
C ARG A 8 -34.93 -15.36 -74.69
N ARG A 9 -34.83 -14.03 -74.77
CA ARG A 9 -35.45 -13.16 -75.80
C ARG A 9 -35.54 -11.72 -75.27
N TRP A 10 -34.58 -10.88 -75.66
CA TRP A 10 -34.87 -9.64 -76.40
C TRP A 10 -33.56 -8.93 -76.75
N PHE A 11 -33.10 -9.13 -77.98
CA PHE A 11 -32.22 -8.19 -78.68
C PHE A 11 -33.06 -7.59 -79.82
N ARG A 12 -33.35 -6.29 -79.74
CA ARG A 12 -33.56 -5.40 -80.89
C ARG A 12 -32.53 -4.28 -80.74
N GLN A 13 -31.72 -4.12 -81.78
CA GLN A 13 -30.78 -3.01 -82.03
C GLN A 13 -31.55 -1.68 -82.27
N PRO A 14 -30.94 -0.56 -82.72
CA PRO A 14 -29.52 -0.09 -82.71
C PRO A 14 -29.39 1.38 -82.22
N ASP A 15 -28.14 1.86 -82.10
CA ASP A 15 -27.66 3.27 -82.12
C ASP A 15 -28.35 4.29 -81.17
N VAL A 16 -27.74 5.34 -80.62
CA VAL A 16 -26.77 6.32 -81.10
C VAL A 16 -26.28 7.08 -79.84
N HIS A 17 -25.12 7.75 -79.94
CA HIS A 17 -24.63 8.84 -79.06
C HIS A 17 -24.07 8.42 -77.70
N SER A 18 -22.74 8.34 -77.55
CA SER A 18 -21.81 9.48 -77.36
C SER A 18 -22.19 10.39 -76.18
N ARG A 19 -21.34 10.33 -75.15
CA ARG A 19 -21.08 11.29 -74.06
C ARG A 19 -21.50 10.84 -72.64
N ASP A 20 -20.48 10.80 -71.80
CA ASP A 20 -20.49 11.09 -70.36
C ASP A 20 -21.29 10.20 -69.42
N LEU A 21 -20.72 9.05 -69.04
CA LEU A 21 -21.13 8.30 -67.84
C LEU A 21 -19.92 7.68 -67.09
N PHE A 22 -18.80 8.39 -67.03
CA PHE A 22 -17.63 8.03 -66.20
C PHE A 22 -17.35 9.13 -65.16
N SER A 23 -18.26 9.40 -64.23
CA SER A 23 -17.95 10.28 -63.09
C SER A 23 -18.97 10.23 -61.93
N PHE A 24 -19.47 9.06 -61.52
CA PHE A 24 -20.45 9.00 -60.42
C PHE A 24 -20.22 7.91 -59.37
N LEU A 25 -18.96 7.54 -59.11
CA LEU A 25 -18.60 6.65 -58.00
C LEU A 25 -17.26 7.03 -57.35
N GLN A 26 -17.04 8.30 -57.02
CA GLN A 26 -15.84 8.64 -56.23
C GLN A 26 -15.91 9.92 -55.41
N ASP A 27 -17.08 10.27 -54.86
CA ASP A 27 -17.19 11.24 -53.76
C ASP A 27 -17.66 10.52 -52.49
N ALA A 28 -16.96 9.46 -52.10
CA ALA A 28 -16.89 9.11 -50.69
C ALA A 28 -15.92 10.13 -50.09
N CYS A 29 -16.45 11.22 -49.53
CA CYS A 29 -15.67 12.09 -48.65
C CYS A 29 -14.90 11.17 -47.69
N PRO A 30 -13.56 11.19 -47.69
CA PRO A 30 -12.85 10.57 -46.60
C PRO A 30 -13.26 11.40 -45.38
N ASP A 31 -14.06 10.81 -44.49
CA ASP A 31 -14.18 11.30 -43.13
C ASP A 31 -12.74 11.45 -42.63
N TYR A 32 -12.25 12.69 -42.61
CA TYR A 32 -11.08 13.05 -41.83
C TYR A 32 -11.54 12.85 -40.39
N VAL A 33 -11.41 11.61 -39.92
CA VAL A 33 -11.34 11.33 -38.50
C VAL A 33 -10.07 12.03 -38.06
N GLU A 34 -10.21 13.30 -37.68
CA GLU A 34 -9.16 14.01 -36.98
C GLU A 34 -8.75 13.10 -35.83
N SER A 35 -7.50 12.63 -35.90
CA SER A 35 -6.91 11.89 -34.80
C SER A 35 -7.01 12.83 -33.61
N LEU A 36 -7.91 12.52 -32.67
CA LEU A 36 -8.01 13.22 -31.40
C LEU A 36 -6.58 13.34 -30.88
N GLU A 37 -6.04 14.56 -30.89
CA GLU A 37 -4.71 14.81 -30.34
C GLU A 37 -4.72 14.20 -28.95
N SER A 38 -3.76 13.32 -28.66
CA SER A 38 -3.68 12.70 -27.34
C SER A 38 -3.70 13.87 -26.37
N ARG A 39 -4.74 13.97 -25.53
CA ARG A 39 -4.78 14.97 -24.48
C ARG A 39 -3.54 14.70 -23.65
N VAL A 40 -2.49 15.48 -23.89
CA VAL A 40 -1.28 15.45 -23.09
C VAL A 40 -1.79 15.87 -21.72
N MET A 41 -1.89 14.90 -20.83
CA MET A 41 -2.17 15.18 -19.42
C MET A 41 -1.11 16.21 -19.02
N LEU A 42 -1.57 17.38 -18.57
CA LEU A 42 -0.67 18.37 -18.00
C LEU A 42 0.07 17.65 -16.88
N ALA A 43 1.39 17.56 -16.97
CA ALA A 43 2.19 16.97 -15.89
C ALA A 43 1.88 17.72 -14.58
N GLY A 44 1.78 16.98 -13.49
CA GLY A 44 1.35 17.51 -12.20
C GLY A 44 -0.17 17.61 -12.05
N ASN A 45 -0.97 16.79 -12.74
CA ASN A 45 -2.43 16.75 -12.54
C ASN A 45 -2.92 15.39 -12.03
N VAL A 46 -3.55 15.43 -10.87
CA VAL A 46 -4.32 14.34 -10.28
C VAL A 46 -5.76 14.37 -10.80
N GLN A 47 -6.30 13.24 -11.19
CA GLN A 47 -7.73 13.07 -11.46
C GLN A 47 -8.44 12.60 -10.20
N ALA A 48 -9.57 13.22 -9.86
CA ALA A 48 -10.39 12.81 -8.73
C ALA A 48 -11.87 12.75 -9.12
N VAL A 49 -12.52 11.61 -8.85
CA VAL A 49 -13.92 11.40 -9.19
C VAL A 49 -14.64 10.68 -8.05
N LEU A 50 -15.77 11.23 -7.62
CA LEU A 50 -16.73 10.54 -6.78
C LEU A 50 -17.75 9.87 -7.69
N THR A 51 -17.76 8.55 -7.72
CA THR A 51 -18.65 7.78 -8.60
C THR A 51 -20.08 7.78 -8.08
N SER A 52 -21.04 7.44 -8.94
CA SER A 52 -22.43 7.25 -8.50
C SER A 52 -22.62 6.09 -7.52
N GLY A 53 -21.63 5.20 -7.40
CA GLY A 53 -21.61 4.09 -6.44
C GLY A 53 -21.16 4.52 -5.04
N GLY A 54 -20.55 5.71 -4.89
CA GLY A 54 -19.99 6.16 -3.61
C GLY A 54 -18.46 6.09 -3.56
N ASP A 55 -17.80 5.41 -4.50
CA ASP A 55 -16.33 5.34 -4.53
C ASP A 55 -15.72 6.70 -4.83
N LEU A 56 -14.75 7.13 -4.01
CA LEU A 56 -13.84 8.21 -4.36
C LEU A 56 -12.57 7.61 -4.98
N ARG A 57 -12.33 7.93 -6.25
CA ARG A 57 -11.14 7.50 -7.00
C ARG A 57 -10.24 8.69 -7.27
N ILE A 58 -8.99 8.58 -6.84
CA ILE A 58 -7.92 9.55 -7.03
C ILE A 58 -6.82 8.86 -7.85
N THR A 59 -6.38 9.48 -8.94
CA THR A 59 -5.37 8.92 -9.84
C THR A 59 -4.38 9.99 -10.23
N GLY A 60 -3.13 9.85 -9.78
CA GLY A 60 -2.01 10.70 -10.16
C GLY A 60 -1.52 10.47 -11.59
N ASP A 61 -0.48 11.21 -11.95
CA ASP A 61 0.23 11.06 -13.21
C ASP A 61 1.64 10.49 -13.00
N ASN A 62 2.61 10.80 -13.86
CA ASN A 62 3.99 10.30 -13.69
C ASN A 62 4.92 11.41 -13.16
N ALA A 63 4.35 12.46 -12.59
CA ALA A 63 5.09 13.56 -11.98
C ALA A 63 4.75 13.62 -10.50
N SER A 64 5.67 14.14 -9.68
CA SER A 64 5.44 14.39 -8.27
C SER A 64 4.15 15.17 -8.02
N ASN A 65 3.24 14.61 -7.24
CA ASN A 65 1.97 15.22 -6.89
C ASN A 65 1.88 15.44 -5.37
N HIS A 66 1.39 16.60 -4.94
CA HIS A 66 1.09 16.88 -3.53
C HIS A 66 -0.40 17.17 -3.36
N ILE A 67 -1.10 16.28 -2.66
CA ILE A 67 -2.54 16.41 -2.39
C ILE A 67 -2.86 16.24 -0.90
N VAL A 68 -3.90 16.95 -0.47
CA VAL A 68 -4.52 16.79 0.85
C VAL A 68 -5.99 16.46 0.67
N LEU A 69 -6.39 15.26 1.08
CA LEU A 69 -7.78 14.83 1.22
C LEU A 69 -8.26 15.14 2.63
N GLY A 70 -9.31 15.93 2.76
CA GLY A 70 -9.85 16.32 4.05
C GLY A 70 -11.26 16.91 3.93
N GLN A 71 -11.67 17.67 4.93
CA GLN A 71 -12.92 18.41 4.89
C GLN A 71 -12.69 19.90 4.61
N SER A 72 -13.61 20.50 3.86
CA SER A 72 -13.72 21.94 3.68
C SER A 72 -14.25 22.62 4.94
N VAL A 73 -14.29 23.96 4.95
CA VAL A 73 -14.86 24.75 6.06
C VAL A 73 -16.34 24.44 6.36
N ASN A 74 -17.09 23.91 5.39
CA ASN A 74 -18.49 23.51 5.55
C ASN A 74 -18.64 22.06 6.03
N GLY A 75 -17.53 21.33 6.14
CA GLY A 75 -17.47 19.90 6.43
C GLY A 75 -17.64 19.01 5.20
N ASP A 76 -17.78 19.57 3.99
CA ASP A 76 -17.84 18.79 2.76
C ASP A 76 -16.46 18.19 2.44
N LEU A 77 -16.42 16.96 1.94
CA LEU A 77 -15.25 16.24 1.46
C LEU A 77 -14.56 17.06 0.38
N ALA A 78 -13.26 17.28 0.52
CA ALA A 78 -12.49 18.14 -0.36
C ALA A 78 -11.09 17.58 -0.62
N ILE A 79 -10.57 17.90 -1.79
CA ILE A 79 -9.19 17.60 -2.17
C ILE A 79 -8.54 18.92 -2.53
N ARG A 80 -7.43 19.23 -1.86
CA ARG A 80 -6.59 20.39 -2.16
C ARG A 80 -5.31 19.92 -2.83
N ALA A 81 -5.03 20.48 -3.99
CA ALA A 81 -3.73 20.36 -4.63
C ALA A 81 -2.77 21.39 -4.02
N LEU A 82 -1.52 21.00 -3.83
CA LEU A 82 -0.46 21.86 -3.30
C LEU A 82 0.72 21.91 -4.27
N SER A 83 1.68 22.80 -4.01
CA SER A 83 2.87 22.96 -4.84
C SER A 83 2.51 23.23 -6.32
N ASN A 84 3.03 22.44 -7.26
CA ASN A 84 2.72 22.54 -8.69
C ASN A 84 1.65 21.54 -9.15
N THR A 85 0.92 20.95 -8.21
CA THR A 85 -0.12 19.96 -8.50
C THR A 85 -1.46 20.64 -8.75
N THR A 86 -2.24 20.05 -9.63
CA THR A 86 -3.66 20.36 -9.82
C THR A 86 -4.49 19.10 -9.62
N VAL A 87 -5.76 19.26 -9.27
CA VAL A 87 -6.75 18.19 -9.14
C VAL A 87 -7.89 18.53 -10.07
N ASN A 88 -8.08 17.72 -11.11
CA ASN A 88 -9.00 17.99 -12.22
C ASN A 88 -8.78 19.36 -12.89
N GLY A 89 -7.53 19.83 -12.95
CA GLY A 89 -7.15 21.13 -13.49
C GLY A 89 -7.30 22.32 -12.54
N ASP A 90 -7.83 22.10 -11.33
CA ASP A 90 -8.03 23.13 -10.31
C ASP A 90 -7.10 22.93 -9.10
N ALA A 91 -6.80 23.98 -8.36
CA ALA A 91 -6.01 23.86 -7.11
C ALA A 91 -6.82 23.21 -5.97
N PHE A 92 -8.14 23.13 -6.10
CA PHE A 92 -9.04 22.70 -5.04
C PHE A 92 -10.38 22.25 -5.63
N ILE A 93 -10.86 21.09 -5.19
CA ILE A 93 -12.21 20.60 -5.51
C ILE A 93 -12.94 20.20 -4.23
N THR A 94 -14.28 20.26 -4.26
CA THR A 94 -15.15 19.84 -3.17
C THR A 94 -16.28 18.97 -3.70
N PHE A 95 -16.61 17.91 -2.98
CA PHE A 95 -17.74 17.04 -3.24
C PHE A 95 -18.90 17.45 -2.32
N THR A 96 -19.66 18.47 -2.74
CA THR A 96 -20.75 19.07 -1.96
C THR A 96 -21.78 18.04 -1.51
N GLY A 97 -22.13 18.07 -0.22
CA GLY A 97 -23.14 17.18 0.36
C GLY A 97 -22.59 15.86 0.91
N PHE A 98 -21.30 15.61 0.74
CA PHE A 98 -20.61 14.44 1.29
C PHE A 98 -19.67 14.88 2.40
N ARG A 99 -19.78 14.30 3.59
CA ARG A 99 -18.85 14.55 4.71
C ARG A 99 -17.82 13.42 4.90
N THR A 100 -18.12 12.27 4.31
CA THR A 100 -17.36 11.03 4.35
C THR A 100 -17.22 10.49 2.92
N VAL A 101 -16.33 9.52 2.70
CA VAL A 101 -16.32 8.72 1.46
C VAL A 101 -17.41 7.64 1.61
N PRO A 102 -18.50 7.69 0.81
CA PRO A 102 -19.68 6.84 1.04
C PRO A 102 -19.47 5.34 0.80
N ASP A 103 -18.46 4.97 0.02
CA ASP A 103 -18.08 3.57 -0.23
C ASP A 103 -16.55 3.46 -0.16
N ASP A 104 -15.87 3.04 -1.24
CA ASP A 104 -14.43 2.83 -1.22
C ASP A 104 -13.62 4.11 -1.50
N LEU A 105 -12.47 4.24 -0.83
CA LEU A 105 -11.42 5.20 -1.18
C LEU A 105 -10.31 4.48 -1.97
N LEU A 106 -10.09 4.89 -3.22
CA LEU A 106 -9.06 4.33 -4.08
C LEU A 106 -8.10 5.44 -4.52
N ILE A 107 -6.82 5.33 -4.15
CA ILE A 107 -5.76 6.27 -4.52
C ILE A 107 -4.68 5.49 -5.29
N SER A 108 -4.28 6.00 -6.45
CA SER A 108 -3.17 5.45 -7.26
C SER A 108 -2.33 6.61 -7.79
N MET A 109 -1.13 6.83 -7.27
CA MET A 109 -0.32 7.99 -7.66
C MET A 109 0.57 7.73 -8.88
N ARG A 110 0.95 6.47 -9.10
CA ARG A 110 1.67 5.91 -10.26
C ARG A 110 3.16 6.20 -10.26
N GLY A 111 3.60 7.44 -10.46
CA GLY A 111 5.03 7.71 -10.57
C GLY A 111 5.41 9.15 -10.23
N GLY A 112 6.66 9.34 -9.80
CA GLY A 112 7.16 10.59 -9.26
C GLY A 112 7.04 10.59 -7.73
N ASP A 113 7.76 11.49 -7.07
CA ASP A 113 7.76 11.55 -5.59
C ASP A 113 6.47 12.21 -5.10
N ASP A 114 5.52 11.41 -4.64
CA ASP A 114 4.17 11.83 -4.31
C ASP A 114 3.98 12.07 -2.81
N LEU A 115 3.23 13.11 -2.44
CA LEU A 115 2.87 13.42 -1.06
C LEU A 115 1.35 13.43 -0.92
N VAL A 116 0.83 12.42 -0.23
CA VAL A 116 -0.60 12.22 0.00
C VAL A 116 -0.91 12.37 1.49
N GLU A 117 -1.70 13.38 1.85
CA GLU A 117 -2.21 13.56 3.22
C GLU A 117 -3.71 13.28 3.28
N ILE A 118 -4.14 12.45 4.23
CA ILE A 118 -5.55 12.16 4.51
C ILE A 118 -5.85 12.60 5.94
N ILE A 119 -6.74 13.59 6.11
CA ILE A 119 -6.95 14.25 7.40
C ILE A 119 -8.43 14.33 7.73
N ASP A 120 -8.82 13.78 8.88
CA ASP A 120 -10.19 13.89 9.44
C ASP A 120 -11.26 13.37 8.46
N ILE A 121 -11.02 12.17 7.93
CA ILE A 121 -11.87 11.51 6.95
C ILE A 121 -12.38 10.18 7.51
N GLN A 122 -13.64 9.89 7.24
CA GLN A 122 -14.21 8.57 7.38
C GLN A 122 -14.49 7.97 5.98
N VAL A 123 -14.13 6.70 5.81
CA VAL A 123 -14.39 5.87 4.63
C VAL A 123 -15.34 4.76 5.07
N GLU A 124 -16.56 4.76 4.54
CA GLU A 124 -17.59 3.78 4.91
C GLU A 124 -17.32 2.38 4.34
N GLY A 125 -16.54 2.28 3.27
CA GLY A 125 -16.07 1.04 2.69
C GLY A 125 -14.61 0.73 3.01
N SER A 126 -13.90 0.23 2.01
CA SER A 126 -12.48 -0.11 2.07
C SER A 126 -11.60 1.02 1.55
N MET A 127 -10.35 1.07 2.02
CA MET A 127 -9.32 1.96 1.50
C MET A 127 -8.26 1.16 0.73
N ARG A 128 -7.90 1.64 -0.46
CA ARG A 128 -6.77 1.13 -1.24
C ARG A 128 -5.89 2.28 -1.68
N VAL A 129 -4.62 2.23 -1.33
CA VAL A 129 -3.61 3.21 -1.76
C VAL A 129 -2.48 2.46 -2.45
N ASN A 130 -2.06 2.96 -3.61
CA ASN A 130 -0.89 2.53 -4.36
C ASN A 130 -0.08 3.78 -4.71
N LEU A 131 1.08 3.99 -4.10
CA LEU A 131 1.87 5.20 -4.31
C LEU A 131 2.60 5.11 -5.67
N GLY A 132 3.36 4.05 -5.90
CA GLY A 132 3.79 3.65 -7.24
C GLY A 132 5.31 3.62 -7.39
N LEU A 133 5.88 4.53 -8.17
CA LEU A 133 7.32 4.66 -8.38
C LEU A 133 7.77 6.04 -7.88
N GLY A 134 8.84 6.11 -7.10
CA GLY A 134 9.33 7.38 -6.55
C GLY A 134 9.40 7.30 -5.05
N ASP A 135 9.99 8.32 -4.43
CA ASP A 135 10.10 8.38 -2.97
C ASP A 135 8.82 9.01 -2.42
N ASP A 136 7.84 8.16 -2.06
CA ASP A 136 6.50 8.63 -1.75
C ASP A 136 6.29 8.86 -0.25
N THR A 137 5.33 9.71 0.08
CA THR A 137 4.91 9.97 1.47
C THR A 137 3.40 9.88 1.59
N LEU A 138 2.94 8.96 2.46
CA LEU A 138 1.54 8.84 2.86
C LEU A 138 1.37 9.18 4.34
N GLY A 139 0.71 10.29 4.62
CA GLY A 139 0.29 10.68 5.97
C GLY A 139 -1.21 10.52 6.15
N ALA A 140 -1.66 9.70 7.11
CA ALA A 140 -3.07 9.59 7.48
C ALA A 140 -3.27 9.97 8.96
N ARG A 141 -4.09 11.00 9.20
CA ARG A 141 -4.38 11.50 10.54
C ARG A 141 -5.89 11.54 10.79
N TRP A 142 -6.32 10.95 11.89
CA TRP A 142 -7.74 10.87 12.27
C TRP A 142 -8.60 10.24 11.16
N LEU A 143 -8.04 9.26 10.47
CA LEU A 143 -8.70 8.47 9.43
C LEU A 143 -9.46 7.31 10.07
N VAL A 144 -10.71 7.11 9.65
CA VAL A 144 -11.50 5.92 10.00
C VAL A 144 -11.85 5.16 8.71
N VAL A 145 -11.53 3.86 8.67
CA VAL A 145 -11.91 2.94 7.58
C VAL A 145 -12.77 1.83 8.16
N GLN A 146 -14.03 1.73 7.71
CA GLN A 146 -15.00 0.78 8.26
C GLN A 146 -14.74 -0.67 7.82
N ASP A 147 -14.17 -0.87 6.64
CA ASP A 147 -13.80 -2.20 6.16
C ASP A 147 -12.27 -2.40 6.16
N ASN A 148 -11.70 -2.87 5.04
CA ASN A 148 -10.28 -3.22 4.96
C ASN A 148 -9.46 -2.03 4.44
N ALA A 149 -8.24 -1.90 4.91
CA ALA A 149 -7.25 -0.99 4.35
C ALA A 149 -6.10 -1.79 3.73
N SER A 150 -5.74 -1.47 2.49
CA SER A 150 -4.59 -2.02 1.78
C SER A 150 -3.74 -0.89 1.22
N ILE A 151 -2.46 -0.89 1.56
CA ILE A 151 -1.50 0.13 1.13
C ILE A 151 -0.32 -0.58 0.47
N VAL A 152 0.09 -0.06 -0.68
CA VAL A 152 1.29 -0.45 -1.41
C VAL A 152 2.11 0.83 -1.61
N GLY A 153 3.33 0.87 -1.08
CA GLY A 153 4.27 1.97 -1.35
C GLY A 153 4.73 1.88 -2.80
N GLY A 154 5.54 0.88 -3.10
CA GLY A 154 5.87 0.49 -4.47
C GLY A 154 7.36 0.34 -4.66
N THR A 155 8.00 1.24 -5.41
CA THR A 155 9.46 1.31 -5.50
C THR A 155 9.94 2.72 -5.22
N GLY A 156 11.02 2.86 -4.46
CA GLY A 156 11.52 4.13 -3.93
C GLY A 156 11.51 4.09 -2.42
N ASP A 157 12.09 5.11 -1.79
CA ASP A 157 12.19 5.17 -0.33
C ASP A 157 10.91 5.79 0.24
N ASP A 158 9.97 4.97 0.69
CA ASP A 158 8.62 5.41 1.06
C ASP A 158 8.48 5.72 2.56
N LEU A 159 7.76 6.80 2.88
CA LEU A 159 7.38 7.16 4.24
C LEU A 159 5.87 7.05 4.45
N ILE A 160 5.44 6.08 5.27
CA ILE A 160 4.03 5.84 5.55
C ILE A 160 3.74 6.03 7.05
N SER A 161 2.84 6.96 7.40
CA SER A 161 2.55 7.32 8.78
C SER A 161 1.05 7.39 9.08
N PHE A 162 0.65 6.77 10.20
CA PHE A 162 -0.71 6.80 10.74
C PHE A 162 -0.74 7.45 12.12
N VAL A 163 -1.63 8.42 12.30
CA VAL A 163 -1.80 9.16 13.57
C VAL A 163 -3.27 9.16 13.99
N GLY A 164 -3.59 8.48 15.09
CA GLY A 164 -4.95 8.44 15.64
C GLY A 164 -5.98 7.88 14.66
N THR A 165 -5.62 6.83 13.93
CA THR A 165 -6.46 6.19 12.90
C THR A 165 -7.17 4.93 13.41
N ALA A 166 -8.29 4.56 12.78
CA ALA A 166 -9.02 3.34 13.09
C ALA A 166 -9.33 2.54 11.83
N PHE A 167 -8.95 1.26 11.84
CA PHE A 167 -9.26 0.27 10.81
C PHE A 167 -10.13 -0.82 11.43
N HIS A 168 -11.43 -0.85 11.09
CA HIS A 168 -12.38 -1.77 11.73
C HIS A 168 -12.32 -3.21 11.20
N ARG A 169 -11.57 -3.47 10.11
CA ARG A 169 -11.21 -4.83 9.69
C ARG A 169 -9.70 -4.95 9.49
N ASN A 170 -9.30 -5.64 8.42
CA ASN A 170 -7.90 -5.98 8.20
C ASN A 170 -7.15 -4.77 7.66
N PHE A 171 -5.97 -4.55 8.20
CA PHE A 171 -4.98 -3.62 7.70
C PHE A 171 -3.86 -4.41 7.04
N ARG A 172 -3.54 -4.07 5.80
CA ARG A 172 -2.40 -4.61 5.07
C ARG A 172 -1.56 -3.46 4.51
N LEU A 173 -0.27 -3.53 4.75
CA LEU A 173 0.72 -2.65 4.14
C LEU A 173 1.83 -3.50 3.52
N SER A 174 2.21 -3.15 2.30
CA SER A 174 3.44 -3.60 1.63
C SER A 174 4.22 -2.33 1.28
N ALA A 175 5.39 -2.09 1.88
CA ALA A 175 6.14 -0.88 1.61
C ALA A 175 6.76 -0.97 0.20
N GLY A 176 7.52 -2.02 -0.07
CA GLY A 176 7.89 -2.41 -1.43
C GLY A 176 9.37 -2.63 -1.59
N ALA A 177 10.00 -1.87 -2.48
CA ALA A 177 11.44 -1.91 -2.68
C ALA A 177 12.02 -0.51 -2.51
N GLY A 178 13.06 -0.37 -1.69
CA GLY A 178 13.61 0.91 -1.25
C GLY A 178 13.81 0.87 0.25
N ASP A 179 14.45 1.90 0.80
CA ASP A 179 14.66 2.02 2.24
C ASP A 179 13.41 2.66 2.87
N ASP A 180 12.45 1.82 3.25
CA ASP A 180 11.11 2.28 3.62
C ASP A 180 10.96 2.54 5.13
N ALA A 181 10.00 3.38 5.50
CA ALA A 181 9.66 3.66 6.89
C ALA A 181 8.15 3.67 7.16
N VAL A 182 7.72 2.96 8.21
CA VAL A 182 6.30 2.77 8.56
C VAL A 182 6.03 3.12 10.02
N TYR A 183 5.21 4.14 10.27
CA TYR A 183 4.94 4.65 11.62
C TYR A 183 3.47 4.55 12.03
N PHE A 184 3.22 3.96 13.19
CA PHE A 184 1.94 4.03 13.90
C PHE A 184 2.07 4.91 15.15
N ALA A 185 1.78 6.20 15.05
CA ALA A 185 1.84 7.13 16.18
C ALA A 185 0.47 7.34 16.84
N ASP A 186 0.47 7.64 18.14
CA ASP A 186 -0.72 7.83 18.97
C ASP A 186 -1.64 6.59 19.02
N THR A 187 -2.90 6.77 19.44
CA THR A 187 -3.88 5.71 19.61
C THR A 187 -4.44 5.26 18.26
N ASN A 188 -3.71 4.41 17.54
CA ASN A 188 -4.26 3.69 16.40
C ASN A 188 -5.06 2.45 16.86
N LEU A 189 -6.10 2.11 16.12
CA LEU A 189 -6.89 0.89 16.32
C LEU A 189 -6.91 0.06 15.03
N VAL A 190 -6.60 -1.24 15.13
CA VAL A 190 -6.90 -2.23 14.09
C VAL A 190 -7.73 -3.35 14.73
N ALA A 191 -9.03 -3.39 14.43
CA ALA A 191 -9.91 -4.42 14.99
C ALA A 191 -9.73 -5.79 14.29
N GLY A 192 -9.30 -5.80 13.03
CA GLY A 192 -8.95 -7.02 12.31
C GLY A 192 -7.47 -7.38 12.40
N ASN A 193 -7.00 -8.14 11.41
CA ASN A 193 -5.59 -8.52 11.34
C ASN A 193 -4.74 -7.36 10.81
N THR A 194 -3.53 -7.22 11.35
CA THR A 194 -2.50 -6.31 10.87
C THR A 194 -1.43 -7.11 10.16
N THR A 195 -1.16 -6.81 8.89
CA THR A 195 -0.04 -7.38 8.12
C THR A 195 0.81 -6.25 7.57
N ILE A 196 2.09 -6.23 7.94
CA ILE A 196 3.09 -5.31 7.42
C ILE A 196 4.18 -6.15 6.75
N LEU A 197 4.48 -5.82 5.50
CA LEU A 197 5.60 -6.35 4.73
C LEU A 197 6.42 -5.13 4.34
N ALA A 198 7.65 -4.96 4.84
CA ALA A 198 8.45 -3.80 4.46
C ALA A 198 9.02 -4.05 3.05
N GLY A 199 9.81 -5.10 2.85
CA GLY A 199 10.03 -5.68 1.53
C GLY A 199 11.50 -5.91 1.25
N SER A 200 12.10 -5.08 0.39
CA SER A 200 13.54 -5.15 0.13
C SER A 200 14.18 -3.77 0.20
N GLY A 201 15.30 -3.66 0.88
CA GLY A 201 15.96 -2.39 1.20
C GLY A 201 16.31 -2.37 2.67
N ASP A 202 17.05 -1.37 3.12
CA ASP A 202 17.41 -1.23 4.53
C ASP A 202 16.27 -0.48 5.25
N ASP A 203 15.21 -1.22 5.62
CA ASP A 203 13.95 -0.65 6.10
C ASP A 203 14.07 -0.12 7.53
N ALA A 204 14.12 1.20 7.68
CA ALA A 204 14.28 1.85 8.96
C ALA A 204 12.95 2.25 9.60
N GLY A 205 12.74 1.87 10.86
CA GLY A 205 11.72 2.50 11.69
C GLY A 205 10.31 1.96 11.46
N ILE A 206 10.16 0.64 11.30
CA ILE A 206 8.87 -0.02 11.33
C ILE A 206 8.35 0.01 12.78
N PHE A 207 7.59 1.06 13.10
CA PHE A 207 6.99 1.28 14.42
C PHE A 207 5.58 0.72 14.47
N VAL A 208 5.36 -0.30 15.30
CA VAL A 208 4.03 -0.86 15.53
C VAL A 208 3.57 -0.55 16.96
N GLY A 209 2.52 0.27 17.07
CA GLY A 209 1.90 0.65 18.35
C GLY A 209 0.40 0.89 18.20
N GLY A 210 -0.29 1.00 19.34
CA GLY A 210 -1.75 1.14 19.39
C GLY A 210 -2.47 -0.14 19.79
N THR A 211 -3.76 -0.21 19.52
CA THR A 211 -4.61 -1.37 19.84
C THR A 211 -4.79 -2.25 18.61
N HIS A 212 -4.45 -3.53 18.71
CA HIS A 212 -4.68 -4.50 17.64
C HIS A 212 -5.47 -5.69 18.18
N GLU A 213 -6.69 -5.89 17.70
CA GLU A 213 -7.59 -6.92 18.23
C GLU A 213 -7.43 -8.26 17.48
N GLY A 214 -7.02 -8.22 16.21
CA GLY A 214 -6.67 -9.40 15.42
C GLY A 214 -5.18 -9.73 15.44
N ARG A 215 -4.79 -10.72 14.64
CA ARG A 215 -3.38 -11.15 14.52
C ARG A 215 -2.53 -10.02 13.97
N VAL A 216 -1.34 -9.86 14.54
CA VAL A 216 -0.31 -8.94 14.01
C VAL A 216 0.80 -9.77 13.37
N SER A 217 1.14 -9.46 12.13
CA SER A 217 2.23 -10.07 11.39
C SER A 217 3.09 -8.96 10.77
N VAL A 218 4.36 -8.91 11.13
CA VAL A 218 5.36 -8.04 10.48
C VAL A 218 6.43 -8.92 9.88
N ASN A 219 6.78 -8.65 8.64
CA ASN A 219 7.96 -9.18 7.98
C ASN A 219 8.76 -7.99 7.44
N THR A 220 9.98 -7.81 7.92
CA THR A 220 10.81 -6.68 7.49
C THR A 220 11.36 -6.97 6.09
N GLY A 221 11.96 -8.13 5.87
CA GLY A 221 12.10 -8.67 4.51
C GLY A 221 13.55 -8.96 4.13
N SER A 222 14.20 -8.10 3.36
CA SER A 222 15.61 -8.27 3.04
C SER A 222 16.35 -6.95 3.08
N GLY A 223 17.47 -6.89 3.80
CA GLY A 223 18.26 -5.69 4.02
C GLY A 223 18.64 -5.58 5.48
N PHE A 224 19.19 -4.45 5.89
CA PHE A 224 19.41 -4.13 7.29
C PHE A 224 18.15 -3.47 7.87
N ASP A 225 17.30 -4.24 8.55
CA ASP A 225 15.98 -3.74 8.94
C ASP A 225 15.90 -3.33 10.42
N GLY A 226 15.09 -2.31 10.69
CA GLY A 226 14.76 -1.83 12.04
C GLY A 226 13.30 -2.02 12.41
N LEU A 227 12.99 -3.04 13.20
CA LEU A 227 11.68 -3.26 13.81
C LEU A 227 11.60 -2.65 15.21
N TYR A 228 10.73 -1.66 15.41
CA TYR A 228 10.40 -1.15 16.72
C TYR A 228 8.95 -1.49 17.08
N VAL A 229 8.77 -2.32 18.11
CA VAL A 229 7.44 -2.61 18.66
C VAL A 229 7.24 -1.71 19.86
N GLY A 230 6.38 -0.71 19.68
CA GLY A 230 5.99 0.24 20.70
C GLY A 230 5.02 -0.33 21.72
N THR A 231 4.32 0.56 22.42
CA THR A 231 3.24 0.13 23.31
C THR A 231 2.08 -0.40 22.48
N MET A 232 1.86 -1.72 22.55
CA MET A 232 0.73 -2.38 21.92
C MET A 232 -0.27 -2.84 22.97
N SER A 233 -1.55 -2.54 22.75
CA SER A 233 -2.66 -3.12 23.48
C SER A 233 -3.24 -4.29 22.69
N LEU A 234 -3.14 -5.49 23.26
CA LEU A 234 -3.50 -6.74 22.58
C LEU A 234 -4.44 -7.55 23.48
N PRO A 235 -5.62 -7.97 22.97
CA PRO A 235 -6.44 -8.98 23.64
C PRO A 235 -5.66 -10.27 23.88
N ALA A 236 -6.01 -11.02 24.92
CA ALA A 236 -5.34 -12.30 25.26
C ALA A 236 -5.42 -13.37 24.15
N THR A 237 -6.34 -13.21 23.19
CA THR A 237 -6.52 -14.09 22.03
C THR A 237 -5.62 -13.73 20.85
N THR A 238 -4.95 -12.58 20.90
CA THR A 238 -4.15 -12.07 19.80
C THR A 238 -2.80 -12.77 19.72
N THR A 239 -2.41 -13.14 18.50
CA THR A 239 -1.07 -13.68 18.21
C THR A 239 -0.26 -12.63 17.47
N THR A 240 1.03 -12.54 17.80
CA THR A 240 1.99 -11.71 17.08
C THR A 240 3.01 -12.61 16.36
N ARG A 241 3.39 -12.22 15.15
CA ARG A 241 4.48 -12.84 14.41
C ARG A 241 5.35 -11.72 13.85
N PHE A 242 6.60 -11.71 14.24
CA PHE A 242 7.62 -10.81 13.72
C PHE A 242 8.68 -11.65 13.04
N VAL A 243 8.98 -11.33 11.78
CA VAL A 243 10.00 -11.97 10.97
C VAL A 243 10.96 -10.87 10.55
N LEU A 244 12.22 -11.01 10.91
CA LEU A 244 13.26 -10.03 10.58
C LEU A 244 13.82 -10.25 9.17
N GLY A 245 13.45 -11.35 8.51
CA GLY A 245 13.84 -11.51 7.12
C GLY A 245 15.32 -11.90 7.00
N SER A 246 16.00 -11.40 5.98
CA SER A 246 17.41 -11.67 5.72
C SER A 246 18.25 -10.40 5.81
N GLY A 247 19.35 -10.46 6.52
CA GLY A 247 20.25 -9.33 6.75
C GLY A 247 20.56 -9.23 8.23
N ASP A 248 21.33 -8.22 8.62
CA ASP A 248 21.69 -8.04 10.03
C ASP A 248 20.62 -7.14 10.68
N ASP A 249 19.59 -7.70 11.30
CA ASP A 249 18.42 -6.90 11.68
C ASP A 249 18.45 -6.42 13.13
N ILE A 250 17.70 -5.35 13.42
CA ILE A 250 17.47 -4.85 14.77
C ILE A 250 16.00 -4.93 15.11
N ALA A 251 15.68 -5.62 16.21
CA ALA A 251 14.36 -5.62 16.80
C ALA A 251 14.39 -5.04 18.22
N ALA A 252 13.68 -3.94 18.44
CA ALA A 252 13.45 -3.38 19.77
C ALA A 252 11.99 -3.61 20.19
N LEU A 253 11.77 -4.47 21.18
CA LEU A 253 10.46 -4.83 21.68
C LEU A 253 10.18 -4.14 23.01
N THR A 254 9.23 -3.21 23.04
CA THR A 254 8.79 -2.53 24.27
C THR A 254 7.44 -3.05 24.75
N SER A 255 6.99 -2.57 25.92
CA SER A 255 5.90 -3.16 26.70
C SER A 255 4.61 -3.44 25.91
N THR A 256 4.09 -4.65 26.04
CA THR A 256 2.74 -5.01 25.60
C THR A 256 1.81 -5.02 26.81
N SER A 257 0.53 -4.64 26.63
CA SER A 257 -0.42 -4.57 27.75
C SER A 257 -0.75 -5.95 28.37
N GLN A 258 -0.47 -7.03 27.63
CA GLN A 258 -0.72 -8.42 28.03
C GLN A 258 0.42 -9.34 27.56
N PRO A 259 0.59 -10.53 28.18
CA PRO A 259 1.45 -11.59 27.66
C PRO A 259 0.95 -12.02 26.29
N VAL A 260 1.76 -11.79 25.27
CA VAL A 260 1.42 -12.18 23.90
C VAL A 260 2.15 -13.47 23.57
N ALA A 261 1.40 -14.43 23.03
CA ALA A 261 1.98 -15.53 22.29
C ALA A 261 2.56 -14.95 20.98
N GLY A 262 3.81 -14.50 21.07
CA GLY A 262 4.53 -13.84 20.00
C GLY A 262 5.68 -14.67 19.50
N ARG A 263 5.79 -14.85 18.19
CA ARG A 263 6.95 -15.51 17.58
C ARG A 263 7.82 -14.48 16.87
N LEU A 264 9.08 -14.37 17.30
CA LEU A 264 10.12 -13.64 16.60
C LEU A 264 11.00 -14.65 15.84
N ILE A 265 11.25 -14.39 14.56
CA ILE A 265 12.01 -15.28 13.68
C ILE A 265 13.09 -14.45 13.00
N GLY A 266 14.36 -14.77 13.27
CA GLY A 266 15.47 -14.36 12.40
C GLY A 266 15.53 -15.31 11.21
N SER A 267 15.67 -14.80 9.99
CA SER A 267 15.74 -15.64 8.77
C SER A 267 17.09 -15.60 8.06
N GLY A 268 18.11 -15.02 8.69
CA GLY A 268 19.51 -15.14 8.34
C GLY A 268 20.23 -13.80 8.38
N GLY A 269 21.52 -13.82 8.71
CA GLY A 269 22.30 -12.62 9.06
C GLY A 269 22.56 -12.61 10.56
N ALA A 270 23.05 -11.52 11.12
CA ALA A 270 23.32 -11.36 12.54
C ALA A 270 22.29 -10.42 13.17
N ASP A 271 21.25 -11.01 13.77
CA ASP A 271 20.14 -10.26 14.32
C ASP A 271 20.40 -9.85 15.77
N PHE A 272 20.05 -8.60 16.08
CA PHE A 272 20.09 -8.04 17.42
C PHE A 272 18.66 -7.77 17.92
N VAL A 273 18.29 -8.43 19.02
CA VAL A 273 16.99 -8.25 19.64
C VAL A 273 17.16 -7.65 21.03
N ALA A 274 16.61 -6.45 21.23
CA ALA A 274 16.50 -5.80 22.53
C ALA A 274 15.06 -5.92 23.06
N VAL A 275 14.93 -6.42 24.29
CA VAL A 275 13.63 -6.49 24.98
C VAL A 275 13.62 -5.49 26.14
N GLY A 276 12.74 -4.51 26.03
CA GLY A 276 12.53 -3.47 27.03
C GLY A 276 11.67 -3.93 28.22
N PRO A 277 11.66 -3.15 29.31
CA PRO A 277 10.87 -3.44 30.50
C PRO A 277 9.36 -3.52 30.19
N GLY A 278 8.67 -4.45 30.84
CA GLY A 278 7.22 -4.66 30.68
C GLY A 278 6.83 -5.38 29.39
N ALA A 279 7.77 -5.74 28.53
CA ALA A 279 7.51 -6.60 27.38
C ALA A 279 7.26 -8.03 27.86
N THR A 280 6.07 -8.57 27.57
CA THR A 280 5.72 -9.96 27.87
C THR A 280 5.51 -10.71 26.56
N PHE A 281 6.61 -11.20 26.00
CA PHE A 281 6.58 -12.01 24.77
C PHE A 281 6.94 -13.47 25.10
N GLY A 282 6.08 -14.40 24.69
CA GLY A 282 6.44 -15.82 24.63
C GLY A 282 7.40 -16.09 23.47
N MET A 283 8.63 -15.62 23.55
CA MET A 283 9.57 -15.62 22.43
C MET A 283 10.04 -17.02 22.04
N THR A 284 9.47 -17.62 21.00
CA THR A 284 10.14 -18.74 20.33
C THR A 284 11.09 -18.20 19.27
N THR A 285 12.32 -17.88 19.67
CA THR A 285 13.38 -17.40 18.76
C THR A 285 13.92 -18.56 17.94
N ALA A 286 13.56 -18.65 16.66
CA ALA A 286 14.36 -19.42 15.72
C ALA A 286 15.40 -18.46 15.13
N SER A 287 16.69 -18.79 15.27
CA SER A 287 17.82 -18.09 14.64
C SER A 287 18.07 -16.64 15.09
N VAL A 288 17.94 -16.32 16.39
CA VAL A 288 18.42 -15.02 16.91
C VAL A 288 19.82 -15.19 17.47
N GLU A 289 20.79 -14.43 16.95
CA GLU A 289 22.20 -14.49 17.35
C GLU A 289 22.43 -13.81 18.70
N THR A 290 21.90 -12.59 18.88
CA THR A 290 22.11 -11.82 20.11
C THR A 290 20.78 -11.36 20.70
N LEU A 291 20.52 -11.78 21.94
CA LEU A 291 19.38 -11.31 22.74
C LEU A 291 19.89 -10.49 23.92
N GLN A 292 19.55 -9.20 23.97
CA GLN A 292 19.85 -8.32 25.09
C GLN A 292 18.58 -8.04 25.92
N LEU A 293 18.65 -8.36 27.20
CA LEU A 293 17.61 -8.02 28.18
C LEU A 293 18.08 -6.76 28.94
N ASN A 294 17.37 -5.65 28.78
CA ASN A 294 17.86 -4.35 29.22
C ASN A 294 17.66 -4.05 30.73
N GLU A 295 16.97 -4.89 31.50
CA GLU A 295 16.77 -4.75 32.96
C GLU A 295 16.36 -6.11 33.57
N PRO A 296 16.42 -6.31 34.91
CA PRO A 296 15.85 -7.51 35.53
C PRO A 296 14.35 -7.61 35.20
N LEU A 297 13.98 -8.71 34.52
CA LEU A 297 12.61 -9.04 34.18
C LEU A 297 11.72 -8.93 35.43
N ALA A 298 10.58 -8.25 35.32
CA ALA A 298 9.57 -8.27 36.38
C ALA A 298 9.18 -9.74 36.68
N ASN A 299 8.87 -10.06 37.95
CA ASN A 299 8.63 -11.43 38.46
C ASN A 299 7.58 -12.29 37.70
N THR A 300 6.91 -11.75 36.67
CA THR A 300 5.90 -12.42 35.84
C THR A 300 6.33 -12.64 34.38
N THR A 301 7.50 -12.15 33.96
CA THR A 301 7.94 -12.30 32.57
C THR A 301 8.71 -13.62 32.39
N THR A 302 8.03 -14.62 31.85
CA THR A 302 8.69 -15.85 31.39
C THR A 302 9.23 -15.63 29.98
N VAL A 303 10.52 -15.33 29.84
CA VAL A 303 11.20 -15.40 28.54
C VAL A 303 11.65 -16.84 28.33
N ILE A 304 10.90 -17.60 27.51
CA ILE A 304 11.31 -18.96 27.12
C ILE A 304 12.19 -18.83 25.87
N VAL A 305 13.48 -18.54 26.04
CA VAL A 305 14.39 -18.54 24.89
C VAL A 305 14.64 -19.99 24.47
N VAL A 306 14.01 -20.42 23.38
CA VAL A 306 14.36 -21.68 22.72
C VAL A 306 15.43 -21.36 21.69
N VAL A 307 16.71 -21.34 22.09
CA VAL A 307 17.82 -21.16 21.13
C VAL A 307 17.94 -22.44 20.31
N VAL A 308 17.43 -22.42 19.08
CA VAL A 308 17.75 -23.45 18.09
C VAL A 308 19.08 -23.06 17.45
N MET A 309 20.20 -23.46 18.06
CA MET A 309 21.51 -23.37 17.43
C MET A 309 21.47 -24.20 16.15
N GLN A 310 21.46 -23.57 14.97
CA GLN A 310 21.88 -24.29 13.77
C GLN A 310 23.38 -24.53 13.89
N GLU A 311 23.77 -25.77 14.19
CA GLU A 311 25.16 -26.18 14.05
C GLU A 311 25.57 -25.98 12.58
N ARG A 312 26.17 -24.83 12.26
CA ARG A 312 27.08 -24.75 11.11
C ARG A 312 28.23 -25.68 11.48
N TYR A 313 28.18 -26.88 10.93
CA TYR A 313 29.22 -27.90 11.06
C TYR A 313 30.51 -27.35 10.40
N VAL A 314 31.25 -26.50 11.12
CA VAL A 314 32.60 -26.11 10.72
C VAL A 314 33.47 -27.31 11.05
N SER A 315 33.76 -28.11 10.03
CA SER A 315 34.65 -29.27 10.09
C SER A 315 36.10 -28.83 10.35
N ARG A 316 36.42 -28.30 11.53
CA ARG A 316 37.79 -28.02 11.97
C ARG A 316 37.89 -27.94 13.50
N GLY A 317 37.91 -29.11 14.14
CA GLY A 317 38.81 -29.48 15.25
C GLY A 317 39.05 -28.57 16.47
N GLY A 318 38.24 -27.54 16.73
CA GLY A 318 38.37 -26.68 17.90
C GLY A 318 37.22 -26.88 18.88
N SER A 319 37.52 -27.16 20.15
CA SER A 319 36.52 -27.31 21.21
C SER A 319 35.70 -26.02 21.38
N PRO A 320 34.36 -26.07 21.39
CA PRO A 320 33.54 -24.90 21.66
C PRO A 320 33.64 -24.51 23.14
N SER A 321 33.96 -23.24 23.40
CA SER A 321 33.79 -22.59 24.70
C SER A 321 32.46 -21.86 24.70
N VAL A 322 31.51 -22.32 25.52
CA VAL A 322 30.25 -21.62 25.82
C VAL A 322 30.54 -20.63 26.95
N VAL A 323 30.30 -19.34 26.71
CA VAL A 323 30.21 -18.33 27.76
C VAL A 323 28.72 -18.12 28.02
N LEU A 324 28.30 -18.42 29.24
CA LEU A 324 26.95 -18.16 29.77
C LEU A 324 26.90 -16.76 30.38
#